data_AF-A0A656JR62-F1
#
_entry.id   AF-A0A656JR62-F1
#
_cell.length_a   1.000
_cell.length_b   1.000
_cell.length_c   1.000
_cell.angle_alpha   90.00
_cell.angle_beta   90.00
_cell.angle_gamma   90.00
#
_symmetry.space_group_name_H-M   'P 1'
#
loop_
_entity.id
_entity.type
_entity.pdbx_description
1 polymer ?
#
loop_
_entity_poly.entity_id
_entity_poly.type
_entity_poly.pdbx_seq_one_letter_code
_entity_poly.pdbx_strand_id
1 'polypeptide(L)'
;IIHGGAKYALHGALSGASEAIADMPRRWREALDGKGELDLSGVRLLSEAHYLWSPGTIAGNLTSFFASKAVRGRVDQVKGEQLPPALQNPKFKGKVYRLAELVVDVPSLIKRLAELAEDSLLAGQKIEPLYEADELIGLRVDGRDIHAQRIVLSAGGGNADLLNALGVSQP
;
A
#
# COMPACT_ATOMS: atom_id res chain seq x y z
N ILE A 1 -5.46 1.96 -2.66
CA ILE A 1 -4.98 3.35 -2.73
C ILE A 1 -3.55 3.34 -2.22
N ILE A 2 -2.62 4.01 -2.91
CA ILE A 2 -1.26 4.20 -2.44
C ILE A 2 -1.20 5.54 -1.73
N HIS A 3 -1.19 5.51 -0.40
CA HIS A 3 -1.23 6.71 0.41
C HIS A 3 0.12 7.42 0.46
N GLY A 4 0.08 8.75 0.50
CA GLY A 4 1.25 9.64 0.57
C GLY A 4 1.27 10.52 1.82
N GLY A 5 0.55 10.13 2.88
CA GLY A 5 0.52 10.87 4.15
C GLY A 5 -0.57 11.95 4.25
N ALA A 6 -1.30 12.26 3.16
CA ALA A 6 -2.30 13.32 3.15
C ALA A 6 -3.40 13.11 4.21
N LYS A 7 -3.94 11.90 4.29
CA LYS A 7 -4.97 11.53 5.29
C LYS A 7 -4.50 11.69 6.74
N TYR A 8 -3.22 11.40 7.01
CA TYR A 8 -2.66 11.41 8.37
C TYR A 8 -2.30 12.82 8.82
N ALA A 9 -1.78 13.64 7.90
CA ALA A 9 -1.53 15.06 8.17
C ALA A 9 -2.83 15.85 8.44
N LEU A 10 -3.96 15.48 7.84
CA LEU A 10 -5.28 16.07 8.13
C LEU A 10 -5.73 15.90 9.59
N HIS A 11 -5.26 14.86 10.27
CA HIS A 11 -5.59 14.58 11.67
C HIS A 11 -4.53 15.09 12.65
N GLY A 12 -3.55 15.88 12.18
CA GLY A 12 -2.47 16.42 13.00
C GLY A 12 -1.40 15.39 13.40
N ALA A 13 -1.48 14.15 12.89
CA ALA A 13 -0.53 13.08 13.18
C ALA A 13 0.63 13.07 12.16
N LEU A 14 1.47 14.10 12.21
CA LEU A 14 2.77 14.09 11.52
C LEU A 14 3.78 13.40 12.45
N SER A 15 3.84 12.07 12.39
CA SER A 15 4.88 11.26 13.05
C SER A 15 5.94 10.84 12.03
N GLY A 16 7.07 10.26 12.47
CA GLY A 16 8.08 9.68 11.57
C GLY A 16 7.52 8.63 10.61
N ALA A 17 6.42 7.95 10.98
CA ALA A 17 5.70 7.04 10.09
C ALA A 17 5.02 7.76 8.91
N SER A 18 4.56 9.00 9.09
CA SER A 18 3.99 9.83 8.03
C SER A 18 5.06 10.29 7.01
N GLU A 19 6.32 10.39 7.42
CA GLU A 19 7.45 10.69 6.54
C GLU A 19 7.86 9.49 5.69
N ALA A 20 7.86 8.28 6.27
CA ALA A 20 8.13 7.04 5.55
C ALA A 20 7.13 6.76 4.42
N ILE A 21 5.86 7.15 4.59
CA ILE A 21 4.82 6.94 3.57
C ILE A 21 4.75 8.06 2.53
N ALA A 22 5.36 9.22 2.80
CA ALA A 22 5.22 10.42 1.97
C ALA A 22 5.71 10.22 0.53
N ASP A 23 6.68 9.33 0.36
CA ASP A 23 7.32 9.05 -0.92
C ASP A 23 6.69 7.86 -1.68
N MET A 24 5.77 7.11 -1.05
CA MET A 24 5.16 5.93 -1.68
C MET A 24 4.49 6.23 -3.03
N PRO A 25 3.70 7.31 -3.19
CA PRO A 25 3.08 7.59 -4.49
C PRO A 25 4.09 7.76 -5.63
N ARG A 26 5.27 8.33 -5.35
CA ARG A 26 6.34 8.48 -6.33
C ARG A 26 6.97 7.12 -6.66
N ARG A 27 7.39 6.36 -5.65
CA ARG A 27 8.00 5.02 -5.83
C ARG A 27 7.08 4.08 -6.61
N TRP A 28 5.80 4.08 -6.28
CA TRP A 28 4.81 3.26 -6.98
C TRP A 28 4.60 3.71 -8.42
N ARG A 29 4.62 5.02 -8.70
CA ARG A 29 4.54 5.52 -10.07
C ARG A 29 5.75 5.08 -10.90
N GLU A 30 6.95 5.18 -10.35
CA GLU A 30 8.17 4.70 -11.01
C GLU A 30 8.09 3.20 -11.31
N ALA A 31 7.60 2.40 -10.36
CA ALA A 31 7.41 0.96 -10.58
C ALA A 31 6.37 0.66 -11.67
N LEU A 32 5.24 1.39 -11.69
CA LEU A 32 4.20 1.26 -12.74
C LEU A 32 4.71 1.70 -14.12
N ASP A 33 5.64 2.66 -14.16
CA ASP A 33 6.30 3.12 -15.38
C ASP A 33 7.47 2.20 -15.81
N GLY A 34 7.74 1.11 -15.07
CA GLY A 34 8.84 0.17 -15.34
C GLY A 34 10.24 0.72 -15.04
N LYS A 35 10.34 1.82 -14.27
CA LYS A 35 11.59 2.51 -13.93
C LYS A 35 11.94 2.44 -12.44
N GLY A 36 11.10 1.79 -11.66
CA GLY A 36 11.23 1.67 -10.21
C GLY A 36 12.01 0.43 -9.78
N GLU A 37 11.94 0.16 -8.48
CA GLU A 37 12.55 -1.02 -7.84
C GLU A 37 11.92 -2.36 -8.28
N LEU A 38 10.70 -2.32 -8.81
CA LEU A 38 9.99 -3.46 -9.39
C LEU A 38 9.42 -3.04 -10.73
N ASP A 39 9.40 -3.95 -11.69
CA ASP A 39 8.71 -3.74 -12.95
C ASP A 39 7.22 -4.09 -12.81
N LEU A 40 6.43 -3.08 -12.44
CA LEU A 40 4.97 -3.18 -12.36
C LEU A 40 4.29 -2.65 -13.63
N SER A 41 5.01 -2.58 -14.76
CA SER A 41 4.41 -2.23 -16.04
C SER A 41 3.27 -3.20 -16.38
N GLY A 42 2.17 -2.66 -16.94
CA GLY A 42 0.96 -3.43 -17.25
C GLY A 42 -0.03 -3.60 -16.09
N VAL A 43 0.33 -3.22 -14.85
CA VAL A 43 -0.65 -3.15 -13.75
C VAL A 43 -1.68 -2.07 -14.05
N ARG A 44 -2.97 -2.40 -13.90
CA ARG A 44 -4.07 -1.49 -14.21
C ARG A 44 -4.22 -0.44 -13.11
N LEU A 45 -4.28 0.81 -13.53
CA LEU A 45 -4.59 1.93 -12.67
C LEU A 45 -6.08 2.28 -12.80
N LEU A 46 -6.80 2.26 -11.68
CA LEU A 46 -8.20 2.65 -11.61
C LEU A 46 -8.36 4.18 -11.59
N SER A 47 -7.38 4.88 -11.02
CA SER A 47 -7.31 6.33 -11.04
C SER A 47 -5.88 6.82 -10.80
N GLU A 48 -5.46 7.83 -11.57
CA GLU A 48 -4.19 8.54 -11.38
C GLU A 48 -4.16 9.48 -10.17
N ALA A 49 -5.33 9.66 -9.54
CA ALA A 49 -5.47 10.47 -8.35
C ALA A 49 -6.57 9.92 -7.42
N HIS A 50 -6.33 10.05 -6.12
CA HIS A 50 -7.37 10.00 -5.10
C HIS A 50 -7.79 11.43 -4.73
N TYR A 51 -9.02 11.60 -4.24
CA TYR A 51 -9.58 12.92 -4.00
C TYR A 51 -10.09 13.06 -2.57
N LEU A 52 -9.83 14.23 -1.98
CA LEU A 52 -10.51 14.67 -0.76
C LEU A 52 -11.73 15.49 -1.14
N TRP A 53 -12.85 15.19 -0.50
CA TRP A 53 -14.08 15.96 -0.63
C TRP A 53 -14.44 16.57 0.72
N SER A 54 -14.65 17.90 0.73
CA SER A 54 -15.11 18.65 1.88
C SER A 54 -16.48 19.26 1.62
N PRO A 55 -17.49 19.03 2.48
CA PRO A 55 -18.71 19.83 2.49
C PRO A 55 -18.34 21.26 2.88
N GLY A 56 -18.90 22.25 2.17
CA GLY A 56 -18.40 23.63 2.07
C GLY A 56 -18.21 24.47 3.35
N THR A 57 -18.36 23.89 4.54
CA THR A 57 -18.27 24.54 5.86
C THR A 57 -17.05 24.10 6.70
N ILE A 58 -16.29 23.06 6.30
CA ILE A 58 -15.12 22.59 7.07
C ILE A 58 -13.89 23.46 6.73
N ALA A 59 -13.83 24.67 7.29
CA ALA A 59 -12.76 25.63 7.04
C ALA A 59 -11.53 25.47 7.97
N GLY A 60 -11.65 24.79 9.12
CA GLY A 60 -10.60 24.72 10.14
C GLY A 60 -9.44 23.78 9.79
N ASN A 61 -9.70 22.48 9.67
CA ASN A 61 -8.64 21.46 9.56
C ASN A 61 -8.03 21.34 8.16
N LEU A 62 -8.76 21.75 7.12
CA LEU A 62 -8.25 21.75 5.74
C LEU A 62 -7.21 22.85 5.53
N THR A 63 -7.46 24.05 6.07
CA THR A 63 -6.57 25.21 5.87
C THR A 63 -5.20 24.99 6.52
N SER A 64 -5.14 24.38 7.70
CA SER A 64 -3.88 24.01 8.37
C SER A 64 -3.13 22.90 7.60
N PHE A 65 -3.84 21.93 7.04
CA PHE A 65 -3.29 20.90 6.17
C PHE A 65 -2.62 21.48 4.92
N PHE A 66 -3.27 22.43 4.23
CA PHE A 66 -2.71 23.13 3.06
C PHE A 66 -1.56 24.07 3.39
N ALA A 67 -1.55 24.67 4.58
CA ALA A 67 -0.46 25.54 5.03
C ALA A 67 0.83 24.75 5.32
N SER A 68 0.72 23.47 5.67
CA SER A 68 1.86 22.63 6.03
C SER A 68 2.82 22.41 4.86
N LYS A 69 4.12 22.59 5.13
CA LYS A 69 5.20 22.46 4.13
C LYS A 69 5.26 21.04 3.51
N ALA A 70 4.75 20.02 4.22
CA ALA A 70 4.76 18.62 3.80
C ALA A 70 3.73 18.26 2.71
N VAL A 71 2.73 19.13 2.51
CA VAL A 71 1.58 18.87 1.62
C VAL A 71 1.58 19.80 0.39
N ARG A 72 2.37 20.88 0.44
CA ARG A 72 2.49 21.90 -0.61
C ARG A 72 2.97 21.26 -1.92
N GLY A 73 2.19 21.42 -2.99
CA GLY A 73 2.45 20.82 -4.32
C GLY A 73 1.95 19.38 -4.50
N ARG A 74 1.33 18.78 -3.47
CA ARG A 74 0.76 17.41 -3.53
C ARG A 74 -0.77 17.40 -3.57
N VAL A 75 -1.39 18.56 -3.37
CA VAL A 75 -2.84 18.70 -3.27
C VAL A 75 -3.33 19.96 -3.98
N ASP A 76 -4.18 19.78 -4.99
CA ASP A 76 -4.73 20.86 -5.80
C ASP A 76 -6.26 20.91 -5.68
N GLN A 77 -6.83 22.08 -5.42
CA GLN A 77 -8.28 22.23 -5.50
C GLN A 77 -8.72 22.15 -6.97
N VAL A 78 -9.62 21.22 -7.28
CA VAL A 78 -10.16 21.01 -8.63
C VAL A 78 -11.62 21.46 -8.73
N LYS A 79 -12.03 21.91 -9.92
CA LYS A 79 -13.37 22.42 -10.23
C LYS A 79 -13.75 22.10 -11.68
N GLY A 80 -15.05 22.19 -11.98
CA GLY A 80 -15.55 21.99 -13.35
C GLY A 80 -15.17 20.62 -13.89
N GLU A 81 -14.59 20.59 -15.09
CA GLU A 81 -14.18 19.37 -15.79
C GLU A 81 -13.02 18.62 -15.11
N GLN A 82 -12.26 19.30 -14.23
CA GLN A 82 -11.20 18.66 -13.45
C GLN A 82 -11.73 17.85 -12.24
N LEU A 83 -13.04 17.94 -11.96
CA LEU A 83 -13.67 17.11 -10.94
C LEU A 83 -13.75 15.65 -11.42
N PRO A 84 -13.71 14.67 -10.51
CA PRO A 84 -14.10 13.30 -10.83
C PRO A 84 -15.49 13.28 -11.49
N PRO A 85 -15.74 12.43 -12.51
CA PRO A 85 -17.00 12.42 -13.26
C PRO A 85 -18.26 12.39 -12.38
N ALA A 86 -18.22 11.62 -11.29
CA ALA A 86 -19.31 11.51 -10.32
C ALA A 86 -19.67 12.83 -9.60
N LEU A 87 -18.74 13.80 -9.55
CA LEU A 87 -18.89 15.09 -8.88
C LEU A 87 -19.08 16.26 -9.85
N GLN A 88 -19.15 16.01 -11.17
CA GLN A 88 -19.36 17.05 -12.19
C GLN A 88 -20.81 17.52 -12.30
N ASN A 89 -21.72 17.02 -11.44
CA ASN A 89 -23.11 17.47 -11.43
C ASN A 89 -23.19 18.97 -11.07
N PRO A 90 -23.91 19.81 -11.83
CA PRO A 90 -24.05 21.25 -11.52
C PRO A 90 -24.63 21.55 -10.13
N LYS A 91 -25.38 20.61 -9.55
CA LYS A 91 -25.92 20.71 -8.19
C LYS A 91 -24.91 20.38 -7.09
N PHE A 92 -23.73 19.85 -7.45
CA PHE A 92 -22.67 19.56 -6.49
C PHE A 92 -22.24 20.83 -5.75
N LYS A 93 -22.23 20.75 -4.41
CA LYS A 93 -21.74 21.80 -3.51
C LYS A 93 -20.63 21.22 -2.66
N GLY A 94 -19.45 21.85 -2.68
CA GLY A 94 -18.31 21.42 -1.90
C GLY A 94 -16.99 21.84 -2.53
N LYS A 95 -15.90 21.47 -1.86
CA LYS A 95 -14.55 21.61 -2.39
C LYS A 95 -13.96 20.21 -2.57
N VAL A 96 -13.35 19.99 -3.72
CA VAL A 96 -12.66 18.73 -4.05
C VAL A 96 -11.21 19.04 -4.27
N TYR A 97 -10.35 18.19 -3.74
CA TYR A 97 -8.91 18.34 -3.82
C TYR A 97 -8.29 17.06 -4.37
N ARG A 98 -7.55 17.20 -5.47
CA ARG A 98 -6.82 16.12 -6.12
C ARG A 98 -5.53 15.83 -5.34
N LEU A 99 -5.30 14.59 -4.96
CA LEU A 99 -4.07 14.12 -4.32
C LEU A 99 -3.17 13.42 -5.34
N ALA A 100 -1.85 13.45 -5.11
CA ALA A 100 -0.89 12.63 -5.87
C ALA A 100 -0.97 11.11 -5.58
N GLU A 101 -1.92 10.68 -4.74
CA GLU A 101 -2.13 9.28 -4.35
C GLU A 101 -2.77 8.47 -5.48
N LEU A 102 -2.24 7.27 -5.75
CA LEU A 102 -2.68 6.40 -6.83
C LEU A 102 -3.79 5.44 -6.39
N VAL A 103 -4.69 5.07 -7.30
CA VAL A 103 -5.66 3.99 -7.08
C VAL A 103 -5.37 2.84 -8.03
N VAL A 104 -4.71 1.81 -7.51
CA VAL A 104 -4.31 0.61 -8.26
C VAL A 104 -5.41 -0.44 -8.22
N ASP A 105 -5.58 -1.16 -9.33
CA ASP A 105 -6.41 -2.36 -9.40
C ASP A 105 -5.69 -3.56 -8.77
N VAL A 106 -6.07 -3.90 -7.54
CA VAL A 106 -5.38 -4.91 -6.72
C VAL A 106 -5.27 -6.28 -7.40
N PRO A 107 -6.31 -6.83 -8.06
CA PRO A 107 -6.18 -8.09 -8.79
C PRO A 107 -5.08 -8.05 -9.87
N SER A 108 -4.99 -6.98 -10.65
CA SER A 108 -3.94 -6.83 -11.67
C SER A 108 -2.54 -6.71 -11.05
N LEU A 109 -2.42 -6.05 -9.90
CA LEU A 109 -1.18 -5.93 -9.15
C LEU A 109 -0.71 -7.30 -8.65
N ILE A 110 -1.59 -8.07 -8.01
CA ILE A 110 -1.25 -9.41 -7.51
C ILE A 110 -0.87 -10.33 -8.66
N LYS A 111 -1.58 -10.26 -9.79
CA LYS A 111 -1.21 -11.00 -11.00
C LYS A 111 0.21 -10.67 -11.45
N ARG A 112 0.56 -9.38 -11.55
CA ARG A 112 1.90 -8.95 -11.96
C ARG A 112 2.99 -9.39 -10.97
N LEU A 113 2.74 -9.27 -9.67
CA LEU A 113 3.69 -9.74 -8.64
C LEU A 113 3.87 -11.26 -8.70
N ALA A 114 2.81 -12.02 -9.00
CA ALA A 114 2.90 -13.45 -9.19
C ALA A 114 3.69 -13.82 -10.45
N GLU A 115 3.54 -13.06 -11.55
CA GLU A 115 4.36 -13.23 -12.76
C GLU A 115 5.86 -12.98 -12.47
N LEU A 116 6.18 -11.93 -11.68
CA LEU A 116 7.56 -11.63 -11.27
C LEU A 116 8.15 -12.67 -10.31
N ALA A 117 7.31 -13.44 -9.63
CA ALA A 117 7.76 -14.50 -8.72
C ALA A 117 8.14 -15.79 -9.47
N GLU A 118 7.76 -15.93 -10.74
CA GLU A 118 8.08 -17.08 -11.60
C GLU A 118 7.84 -18.43 -10.88
N ASP A 119 8.82 -19.32 -10.89
CA ASP A 119 8.74 -20.67 -10.33
C ASP A 119 8.88 -20.72 -8.80
N SER A 120 8.97 -19.58 -8.11
CA SER A 120 9.11 -19.54 -6.64
C SER A 120 7.80 -19.76 -5.89
N LEU A 121 6.66 -19.69 -6.56
CA LEU A 121 5.34 -19.84 -5.93
C LEU A 121 5.00 -21.32 -5.71
N LEU A 122 4.79 -21.68 -4.45
CA LEU A 122 4.35 -23.01 -4.06
C LEU A 122 3.01 -22.92 -3.31
N ALA A 123 1.99 -23.61 -3.81
CA ALA A 123 0.77 -23.84 -3.06
C ALA A 123 1.05 -24.85 -1.94
N GLY A 124 0.76 -24.47 -0.70
CA GLY A 124 0.95 -25.31 0.48
C GLY A 124 -0.16 -25.10 1.51
N GLN A 125 -0.63 -26.18 2.14
CA GLN A 125 -1.70 -26.10 3.16
C GLN A 125 -1.18 -26.33 4.57
N LYS A 126 -0.31 -27.33 4.74
CA LYS A 126 0.29 -27.70 6.02
C LYS A 126 1.75 -27.26 6.05
N ILE A 127 2.08 -26.40 7.00
CA ILE A 127 3.42 -25.86 7.19
C ILE A 127 3.91 -26.28 8.58
N GLU A 128 5.04 -26.98 8.62
CA GLU A 128 5.67 -27.47 9.85
C GLU A 128 7.13 -27.00 9.89
N PRO A 129 7.70 -26.71 11.07
CA PRO A 129 9.10 -26.35 11.17
C PRO A 129 10.01 -27.55 10.91
N LEU A 130 11.15 -27.31 10.26
CA LEU A 130 12.19 -28.32 10.05
C LEU A 130 13.41 -27.98 10.91
N TYR A 131 13.70 -28.83 11.89
CA TYR A 131 14.82 -28.64 12.82
C TYR A 131 15.93 -29.68 12.58
N GLU A 132 17.17 -29.26 12.78
CA GLU A 132 18.33 -30.13 12.93
C GLU A 132 19.11 -29.67 14.17
N ALA A 133 19.29 -30.57 15.15
CA ALA A 133 19.96 -30.25 16.42
C ALA A 133 19.47 -28.93 17.08
N ASP A 134 18.14 -28.75 17.13
CA ASP A 134 17.43 -27.55 17.65
C ASP A 134 17.59 -26.26 16.83
N GLU A 135 18.32 -26.28 15.71
CA GLU A 135 18.40 -25.16 14.76
C GLU A 135 17.27 -25.26 13.72
N LEU A 136 16.56 -24.16 13.49
CA LEU A 136 15.54 -24.08 12.44
C LEU A 136 16.24 -23.94 11.08
N ILE A 137 16.28 -25.05 10.33
CA ILE A 137 16.98 -25.14 9.04
C ILE A 137 16.05 -24.97 7.83
N GLY A 138 14.73 -24.90 8.06
CA GLY A 138 13.76 -24.80 6.99
C GLY A 138 12.31 -24.99 7.42
N LEU A 139 11.47 -25.28 6.43
CA LEU A 139 10.05 -25.62 6.60
C LEU A 139 9.73 -26.91 5.85
N ARG A 140 8.83 -27.71 6.39
CA ARG A 140 8.15 -28.79 5.68
C ARG A 140 6.78 -28.31 5.22
N VAL A 141 6.54 -28.32 3.92
CA VAL A 141 5.29 -27.87 3.29
C VAL A 141 4.63 -29.06 2.59
N ASP A 142 3.48 -29.50 3.09
CA ASP A 142 2.74 -30.67 2.56
C ASP A 142 3.64 -31.92 2.38
N GLY A 143 4.56 -32.14 3.32
CA GLY A 143 5.51 -33.26 3.31
C GLY A 143 6.79 -33.02 2.48
N ARG A 144 6.93 -31.87 1.82
CA ARG A 144 8.15 -31.47 1.11
C ARG A 144 9.05 -30.64 2.02
N ASP A 145 10.29 -31.07 2.17
CA ASP A 145 11.31 -30.32 2.92
C ASP A 145 11.88 -29.18 2.08
N ILE A 146 11.89 -27.98 2.64
CA ILE A 146 12.43 -26.75 2.06
C ILE A 146 13.47 -26.18 3.02
N HIS A 147 14.75 -26.37 2.68
CA HIS A 147 15.86 -25.80 3.44
C HIS A 147 16.06 -24.34 3.05
N ALA A 148 16.21 -23.46 4.04
CA ALA A 148 16.40 -22.03 3.80
C ALA A 148 17.28 -21.42 4.88
N GLN A 149 18.12 -20.45 4.50
CA GLN A 149 18.95 -19.71 5.46
C GLN A 149 18.11 -18.79 6.35
N ARG A 150 16.97 -18.30 5.85
CA ARG A 150 16.06 -17.38 6.54
C ARG A 150 14.62 -17.69 6.16
N ILE A 151 13.72 -17.49 7.11
CA ILE A 151 12.28 -17.65 6.94
C ILE A 151 11.63 -16.31 7.27
N VAL A 152 10.80 -15.80 6.36
CA VAL A 152 10.08 -14.53 6.53
C VAL A 152 8.58 -14.81 6.59
N LEU A 153 7.95 -14.53 7.73
CA LEU A 153 6.52 -14.76 7.91
C LEU A 153 5.72 -13.51 7.51
N SER A 154 5.12 -13.56 6.32
CA SER A 154 4.29 -12.49 5.74
C SER A 154 2.83 -12.91 5.55
N ALA A 155 2.31 -13.78 6.42
CA ALA A 155 1.00 -14.43 6.30
C ALA A 155 -0.18 -13.60 6.86
N GLY A 156 0.00 -12.30 7.11
CA GLY A 156 -1.04 -11.44 7.67
C GLY A 156 -1.56 -11.98 9.01
N GLY A 157 -2.89 -12.15 9.13
CA GLY A 157 -3.50 -12.72 10.34
C GLY A 157 -3.01 -14.13 10.69
N GLY A 158 -2.56 -14.91 9.71
CA GLY A 158 -2.02 -16.27 9.92
C GLY A 158 -0.64 -16.30 10.57
N ASN A 159 0.04 -15.17 10.74
CA ASN A 159 1.33 -15.13 11.43
C ASN A 159 1.24 -15.64 12.88
N ALA A 160 0.10 -15.44 13.56
CA ALA A 160 -0.06 -15.89 14.95
C ALA A 160 0.09 -17.42 15.07
N ASP A 161 -0.59 -18.17 14.21
CA ASP A 161 -0.54 -19.63 14.23
C ASP A 161 0.84 -20.16 13.80
N LEU A 162 1.47 -19.52 12.80
CA LEU A 162 2.82 -19.88 12.36
C LEU A 162 3.87 -19.61 13.44
N LEU A 163 3.80 -18.47 14.14
CA LEU A 163 4.69 -18.15 15.25
C LEU A 163 4.53 -19.14 16.41
N ASN A 164 3.30 -19.50 16.75
CA ASN A 164 3.02 -20.53 17.76
C ASN A 164 3.61 -21.89 17.36
N ALA A 165 3.46 -22.29 16.09
CA ALA A 165 4.02 -23.54 15.57
C ALA A 165 5.55 -23.56 15.59
N LEU A 166 6.18 -22.38 15.48
CA LEU A 166 7.63 -22.17 15.56
C LEU A 166 8.14 -21.98 16.99
N GLY A 167 7.27 -21.96 18.00
CA GLY A 167 7.64 -21.68 19.39
C GLY A 167 8.10 -20.24 19.63
N VAL A 168 7.74 -19.30 18.76
CA VAL A 168 8.13 -17.89 18.84
C VAL A 168 6.98 -17.08 19.46
N SER A 169 7.25 -16.40 20.57
CA SER A 169 6.22 -15.67 21.32
C SER A 169 6.07 -14.20 20.94
N GLN A 170 7.03 -13.62 20.20
CA GLN A 170 6.98 -12.25 19.69
C GLN A 170 7.63 -12.15 18.29
N PRO A 171 7.05 -11.37 17.36
CA PRO A 171 7.65 -11.08 16.05
C PRO A 171 8.85 -10.13 16.13
#